data_AF-A0A285QNW0-F1
#
_entry.id   AF-A0A285QNW0-F1
#
_cell.length_a   1.000
_cell.length_b   1.000
_cell.length_c   1.000
_cell.angle_alpha   90.00
_cell.angle_beta   90.00
_cell.angle_gamma   90.00
#
_symmetry.space_group_name_H-M   'P 1'
#
loop_
_entity.id
_entity.type
_entity.pdbx_description
1 polymer ?
#
loop_
_entity_poly.entity_id
_entity_poly.type
_entity_poly.pdbx_seq_one_letter_code
_entity_poly.pdbx_strand_id
1 'polypeptide(L)' 'MSVHALQPPRPLFLAAAVAADDVEDVRQIWRAAQAVGEPRWYLDLIACVGRRRAGIGESSRAVA' A
#
# COMPACT_ATOMS: atom_id res chain seq x y z
N MET A 1 -22.68 26.95 -7.67
CA MET A 1 -21.46 26.56 -6.95
C MET A 1 -21.77 25.37 -6.06
N SER A 2 -21.42 24.16 -6.50
CA SER A 2 -21.33 22.98 -5.63
C SER A 2 -20.25 22.08 -6.23
N VAL A 3 -19.03 22.24 -5.73
CA VAL A 3 -17.94 21.31 -5.96
C VAL A 3 -18.28 20.03 -5.22
N HIS A 4 -19.01 19.13 -5.88
CA HIS A 4 -18.97 17.72 -5.52
C HIS A 4 -17.55 17.25 -5.84
N ALA A 5 -16.61 17.58 -4.95
CA ALA A 5 -15.33 16.92 -4.88
C ALA A 5 -15.68 15.45 -4.65
N LEU A 6 -15.64 14.68 -5.73
CA LEU A 6 -15.64 13.23 -5.71
C LEU A 6 -14.62 12.84 -4.64
N GLN A 7 -15.12 12.44 -3.46
CA GLN A 7 -14.26 11.86 -2.44
C GLN A 7 -13.54 10.69 -3.13
N PRO A 8 -12.20 10.70 -3.23
CA PRO A 8 -11.50 9.58 -3.82
C PRO A 8 -11.89 8.32 -3.02
N PRO A 9 -12.03 7.15 -3.66
CA PRO A 9 -12.56 5.96 -3.00
C PRO A 9 -11.60 5.57 -1.86
N ARG A 10 -12.02 5.84 -0.62
CA ARG A 10 -11.18 5.77 0.59
C ARG A 10 -10.76 4.36 1.09
N PRO A 11 -10.87 3.25 0.31
CA PRO A 11 -10.09 2.04 0.64
C PRO A 11 -9.16 1.51 -0.48
N LEU A 12 -8.96 2.21 -1.60
CA LEU A 12 -8.27 1.62 -2.75
C LEU A 12 -6.78 1.29 -2.50
N PHE A 13 -6.03 2.15 -1.81
CA PHE A 13 -4.59 1.91 -1.64
C PHE A 13 -4.28 0.71 -0.78
N LEU A 14 -5.01 0.49 0.33
CA LEU A 14 -4.78 -0.68 1.17
C LEU A 14 -5.22 -1.96 0.45
N ALA A 15 -6.35 -1.95 -0.25
CA ALA A 15 -6.79 -3.09 -1.05
C ALA A 15 -5.79 -3.42 -2.17
N ALA A 16 -5.30 -2.41 -2.89
CA ALA A 16 -4.26 -2.57 -3.91
C ALA A 16 -2.96 -3.11 -3.30
N ALA A 17 -2.55 -2.59 -2.14
CA ALA A 17 -1.37 -3.08 -1.45
C ALA A 17 -1.53 -4.54 -1.05
N VAL A 18 -2.71 -4.97 -0.59
CA VAL A 18 -2.97 -6.39 -0.27
C VAL A 18 -3.01 -7.26 -1.54
N ALA A 19 -3.43 -6.73 -2.68
CA ALA A 19 -3.47 -7.48 -3.95
C ALA A 19 -2.12 -7.53 -4.70
N ALA A 20 -1.19 -6.62 -4.43
CA ALA A 20 0.12 -6.59 -5.09
C ALA A 20 0.91 -7.90 -4.90
N ASP A 21 1.74 -8.31 -5.85
CA ASP A 21 2.51 -9.56 -5.72
C ASP A 21 3.90 -9.32 -5.11
N ASP A 22 4.51 -8.17 -5.40
CA ASP A 22 5.86 -7.83 -4.95
C ASP A 22 5.91 -6.68 -3.94
N VAL A 23 7.05 -6.55 -3.26
CA VAL A 23 7.33 -5.46 -2.31
C VAL A 23 7.42 -4.10 -3.02
N GLU A 24 7.95 -4.06 -4.24
CA GLU A 24 8.12 -2.82 -4.99
C GLU A 24 6.77 -2.22 -5.41
N ASP A 25 5.79 -3.05 -5.76
CA ASP A 25 4.41 -2.62 -6.04
C ASP A 25 3.77 -1.99 -4.79
N VAL A 26 3.95 -2.60 -3.62
CA VAL A 26 3.46 -2.04 -2.36
C VAL A 26 4.13 -0.69 -2.06
N ARG A 27 5.42 -0.51 -2.40
CA ARG A 27 6.12 0.77 -2.24
C ARG A 27 5.55 1.85 -3.17
N GLN A 28 5.25 1.51 -4.42
CA GLN A 28 4.60 2.44 -5.34
C GLN A 28 3.23 2.89 -4.81
N ILE A 29 2.43 1.94 -4.32
CA ILE A 29 1.11 2.20 -3.73
C ILE A 29 1.23 3.06 -2.47
N TRP A 30 2.23 2.81 -1.62
CA TRP A 30 2.50 3.64 -0.45
C TRP A 30 2.86 5.09 -0.82
N ARG A 31 3.71 5.28 -1.84
CA ARG A 31 4.06 6.63 -2.34
C ARG A 31 2.84 7.33 -2.92
N ALA A 32 1.98 6.61 -3.65
CA ALA A 32 0.74 7.17 -4.16
C ALA A 32 -0.17 7.63 -3.02
N ALA A 33 -0.39 6.79 -1.99
CA ALA A 33 -1.16 7.15 -0.80
C ALA A 33 -0.57 8.36 -0.05
N GLN A 34 0.76 8.46 0.03
CA GLN A 34 1.42 9.61 0.63
C GLN A 34 1.18 10.89 -0.19
N ALA A 35 1.24 10.81 -1.52
CA ALA A 35 1.06 11.96 -2.41
C ALA A 35 -0.36 12.55 -2.36
N VAL A 36 -1.38 11.74 -2.12
CA VAL A 36 -2.76 12.23 -1.86
C VAL A 36 -3.02 12.66 -0.42
N GLY A 37 -2.00 12.60 0.45
CA GLY A 37 -2.09 13.11 1.82
C GLY A 37 -2.87 12.19 2.77
N GLU A 38 -2.85 10.88 2.54
CA GLU A 38 -3.44 9.93 3.47
C GLU A 38 -2.80 10.02 4.86
N PRO A 39 -3.57 9.78 5.94
CA PRO A 39 -3.08 9.94 7.29
C PRO A 39 -2.01 8.91 7.63
N ARG A 40 -1.11 9.27 8.55
CA ARG A 40 0.06 8.45 8.90
C ARG A 40 -0.30 7.02 9.30
N TRP A 41 -1.34 6.84 10.11
CA TRP A 41 -1.80 5.52 10.53
C TRP A 41 -2.20 4.62 9.35
N TYR A 42 -2.73 5.19 8.26
CA TYR A 42 -3.12 4.44 7.06
C TYR A 42 -1.91 4.07 6.21
N LEU A 43 -0.94 4.98 6.09
CA LEU A 43 0.36 4.68 5.47
C LEU A 43 1.11 3.56 6.21
N ASP A 44 1.00 3.51 7.54
CA ASP A 44 1.63 2.45 8.36
C ASP A 44 0.97 1.08 8.13
N LEU A 45 -0.33 1.02 7.84
CA LEU A 45 -1.02 -0.21 7.44
C LEU A 45 -0.47 -0.75 6.10
N ILE A 46 -0.35 0.12 5.09
CA ILE A 46 0.23 -0.26 3.79
C ILE A 46 1.69 -0.73 3.95
N ALA A 47 2.48 -0.03 4.77
CA ALA A 47 3.86 -0.43 5.07
C ALA A 47 3.94 -1.80 5.77
N CYS A 48 2.95 -2.15 6.60
CA CYS A 48 2.89 -3.46 7.24
C CYS A 48 2.70 -4.60 6.22
N VAL A 49 1.90 -4.38 5.18
CA VAL A 49 1.75 -5.33 4.07
C VAL A 49 3.08 -5.56 3.36
N GLY A 50 3.81 -4.48 3.06
CA GLY A 50 5.13 -4.55 2.42
C GLY A 50 6.16 -5.32 3.26
N ARG A 51 6.19 -5.11 4.58
CA ARG A 51 7.08 -5.85 5.49
C ARG A 51 6.76 -7.34 5.54
N ARG A 52 5.48 -7.71 5.59
CA ARG A 52 5.06 -9.13 5.56
C ARG A 52 5.55 -9.80 4.27
N ARG A 53 5.44 -9.13 3.12
CA ARG A 53 5.95 -9.67 1.85
C ARG A 53 7.46 -9.79 1.79
N ALA A 54 8.19 -8.78 2.27
CA ALA A 54 9.65 -8.82 2.31
C ALA A 54 10.15 -10.04 3.11
N GLY A 55 9.54 -10.33 4.26
CA GLY A 55 9.89 -11.50 5.07
C GLY A 55 9.51 -12.86 4.45
N ILE A 56 8.46 -12.91 3.61
CA ILE A 56 8.08 -14.13 2.86
C ILE A 56 9.06 -14.38 1.71
N GLY A 57 9.46 -13.35 0.97
CA GLY A 57 10.46 -13.47 -0.10
C GLY A 57 11.83 -13.93 0.42
N GLU A 58 12.20 -13.51 1.61
CA GLU A 58 13.44 -13.92 2.28
C GLU A 58 13.38 -15.38 2.76
N SER A 59 12.22 -15.84 3.22
CA SER A 59 12.01 -17.25 3.59
C SER A 59 11.97 -18.20 2.38
N SER A 60 11.43 -17.76 1.24
CA SER A 60 11.37 -18.57 0.02
C SER A 60 12.74 -18.75 -0.66
N ARG A 61 13.62 -17.74 -0.52
CA ARG A 61 14.97 -17.77 -1.09
C ARG A 61 15.97 -18.55 -0.23
N ALA A 62 15.70 -18.75 1.05
CA ALA A 62 16.53 -19.53 1.96
C ALA A 62 16.37 -21.05 1.82
N VAL A 63 15.38 -21.51 1.04
CA VAL A 63 15.08 -22.95 0.82
C VAL A 63 15.48 -23.41 -0.60
N ALA A 64 15.95 -22.50 -1.47
CA ALA A 64 16.37 -22.79 -2.84
C ALA A 64 17.89 -22.97 -2.97
#